data_AF-A0A7S3ZLF9-F1
#
_entry.id   AF-A0A7S3ZLF9-F1
#
_cell.length_a   1.000
_cell.length_b   1.000
_cell.length_c   1.000
_cell.angle_alpha   90.00
_cell.angle_beta   90.00
_cell.angle_gamma   90.00
#
_symmetry.space_group_name_H-M   'P 1'
#
loop_
_entity.id
_entity.type
_entity.pdbx_description
1 polymer ?
#
loop_
_entity_poly.entity_id
_entity_poly.type
_entity_poly.pdbx_seq_one_letter_code
_entity_poly.pdbx_strand_id
1 'polypeptide(L)'
;PFQPGALVCRDSERQFVGDPLRRPQDLLPSLRAPVGSLADKLRAGALRTGCLALDAAGIRNGAWTQSSTNARDFLSDKVGVGPRLLDAFFEPFFRGVFLSRLEDQDPRVWLLAFRALSAAPTSLPQDGIGAVAEQLAASVDVRLNAKVDAVREGSIDVNGETLQFDRVVVAVDGPALPKLLPDLKPVQVRASTCVYFSLDARDLPTQLP
;
A
#
# COMPACT_ATOMS: atom_id res chain seq x y z
N PRO A 1 0.08 -15.18 -11.11
CA PRO A 1 -0.35 -14.60 -9.82
C PRO A 1 0.57 -15.08 -8.70
N PHE A 2 0.78 -14.27 -7.66
CA PHE A 2 1.64 -14.67 -6.54
C PHE A 2 0.92 -15.68 -5.63
N GLN A 3 1.69 -16.54 -4.93
CA GLN A 3 1.13 -17.47 -3.95
C GLN A 3 0.50 -16.68 -2.78
N PRO A 4 -0.78 -16.95 -2.42
CA PRO A 4 -1.43 -16.26 -1.30
C PRO A 4 -0.79 -16.59 0.05
N GLY A 5 -0.33 -15.57 0.76
CA GLY A 5 0.26 -15.70 2.09
C GLY A 5 1.39 -14.72 2.30
N ALA A 6 2.09 -14.88 3.43
CA ALA A 6 3.28 -14.14 3.76
C ALA A 6 4.31 -15.06 4.42
N LEU A 7 5.58 -14.85 4.11
CA LEU A 7 6.68 -15.48 4.83
C LEU A 7 7.14 -14.53 5.93
N VAL A 8 6.91 -14.91 7.18
CA VAL A 8 7.35 -14.15 8.35
C VAL A 8 8.77 -14.62 8.69
N CYS A 9 9.73 -13.74 8.48
CA CYS A 9 11.13 -13.98 8.84
C CYS A 9 11.39 -13.34 10.21
N ARG A 10 11.70 -14.16 11.21
CA ARG A 10 12.07 -13.69 12.55
C ARG A 10 13.36 -14.38 12.97
N ASP A 11 14.34 -13.58 13.37
CA ASP A 11 15.69 -14.05 13.70
C ASP A 11 16.29 -14.84 12.52
N SER A 12 16.43 -16.16 12.66
CA SER A 12 16.88 -17.07 11.59
C SER A 12 15.79 -18.03 11.11
N GLU A 13 14.57 -17.91 11.64
CA GLU A 13 13.44 -18.76 11.27
C GLU A 13 12.55 -18.08 10.23
N ARG A 14 12.04 -18.89 9.31
CA ARG A 14 11.08 -18.47 8.29
C ARG A 14 9.81 -19.26 8.48
N GLN A 15 8.69 -18.57 8.60
CA GLN A 15 7.40 -19.18 8.90
C GLN A 15 6.37 -18.72 7.89
N PHE A 16 5.81 -19.65 7.14
CA PHE A 16 4.77 -19.34 6.18
C PHE A 16 3.42 -19.19 6.88
N VAL A 17 2.78 -18.05 6.65
CA VAL A 17 1.40 -17.76 7.04
C VAL A 17 0.59 -17.64 5.75
N GLY A 18 -0.08 -18.71 5.38
CA GLY A 18 -0.94 -18.78 4.21
C GLY A 18 -2.28 -18.08 4.40
N ASP A 19 -2.98 -17.89 3.28
CA ASP A 19 -4.34 -17.36 3.25
C ASP A 19 -5.36 -18.50 3.17
N PRO A 20 -5.95 -18.95 4.29
CA PRO A 20 -6.84 -20.11 4.30
C PRO A 20 -8.14 -19.89 3.52
N LEU A 21 -8.55 -18.64 3.30
CA LEU A 21 -9.75 -18.33 2.53
C LEU A 21 -9.51 -18.48 1.02
N ARG A 22 -8.27 -18.30 0.56
CA ARG A 22 -7.89 -18.50 -0.84
C ARG A 22 -7.31 -19.88 -1.10
N ARG A 23 -6.65 -20.47 -0.10
CA ARG A 23 -6.08 -21.82 -0.15
C ARG A 23 -6.37 -22.55 1.16
N PRO A 24 -7.51 -23.26 1.26
CA PRO A 24 -7.89 -24.00 2.47
C PRO A 24 -6.84 -25.01 2.94
N GLN A 25 -6.03 -25.55 2.02
CA GLN A 25 -4.90 -26.44 2.34
C GLN A 25 -3.83 -25.79 3.22
N ASP A 26 -3.71 -24.45 3.20
CA ASP A 26 -2.71 -23.71 3.96
C ASP A 26 -3.22 -23.40 5.39
N LEU A 27 -4.45 -23.76 5.74
CA LEU A 27 -5.09 -23.47 7.04
C LEU A 27 -4.36 -24.10 8.23
N LEU A 28 -4.09 -25.41 8.19
CA LEU A 28 -3.47 -26.13 9.31
C LEU A 28 -2.01 -25.68 9.58
N PRO A 29 -1.14 -25.54 8.56
CA PRO A 29 0.19 -24.96 8.74
C PRO A 29 0.13 -23.53 9.30
N SER A 30 -0.77 -22.69 8.77
CA SER A 30 -0.88 -21.29 9.18
C SER A 30 -1.40 -21.12 10.60
N LEU A 31 -2.32 -21.98 11.04
CA LEU A 31 -2.81 -21.99 12.42
C LEU A 31 -1.73 -22.44 13.42
N ARG A 32 -0.85 -23.35 13.01
CA ARG A 32 0.27 -23.85 13.85
C ARG A 32 1.50 -22.93 13.85
N ALA A 33 1.65 -22.06 12.85
CA ALA A 33 2.73 -21.07 12.83
C ALA A 33 2.68 -20.20 14.11
N PRO A 34 3.78 -20.04 14.86
CA PRO A 34 3.82 -19.25 16.10
C PRO A 34 3.83 -17.73 15.85
N VAL A 35 3.03 -17.29 14.88
CA VAL A 35 2.77 -15.89 14.55
C VAL A 35 1.44 -15.48 15.20
N GLY A 36 1.53 -14.85 16.38
CA GLY A 36 0.37 -14.50 17.18
C GLY A 36 -0.34 -15.68 17.87
N SER A 37 -1.37 -15.38 18.65
CA SER A 37 -2.24 -16.38 19.25
C SER A 37 -3.35 -16.83 18.28
N LEU A 38 -4.04 -17.93 18.60
CA LEU A 38 -5.24 -18.35 17.85
C LEU A 38 -6.32 -17.24 17.83
N ALA A 39 -6.49 -16.54 18.97
CA ALA A 39 -7.42 -15.41 19.06
C ALA A 39 -7.03 -14.27 18.11
N ASP A 40 -5.73 -13.98 17.98
CA ASP A 40 -5.25 -12.94 17.05
C ASP A 40 -5.54 -13.30 15.59
N LYS A 41 -5.38 -14.58 15.22
CA LYS A 41 -5.70 -15.07 13.88
C LYS A 41 -7.20 -14.97 13.56
N LEU A 42 -8.05 -15.29 14.54
CA LEU A 42 -9.51 -15.12 14.40
C LEU A 42 -9.88 -13.64 14.23
N ARG A 43 -9.26 -12.74 15.01
CA ARG A 43 -9.48 -11.28 14.88
C ARG A 43 -9.02 -10.75 13.53
N ALA A 44 -7.87 -11.18 13.03
CA ALA A 44 -7.38 -10.82 11.70
C ALA A 44 -8.32 -11.34 10.59
N GLY A 45 -8.86 -12.56 10.75
CA GLY A 45 -9.88 -13.12 9.86
C GLY A 45 -11.18 -12.29 9.87
N ALA A 46 -11.67 -11.93 11.05
CA ALA A 46 -12.86 -11.10 11.22
C ALA A 46 -12.67 -9.69 10.64
N LEU A 47 -11.49 -9.09 10.85
CA LEU A 47 -11.11 -7.81 10.25
C LEU A 47 -11.18 -7.88 8.72
N ARG A 48 -10.62 -8.94 8.12
CA ARG A 48 -10.68 -9.18 6.68
C ARG A 48 -12.10 -9.30 6.17
N THR A 49 -12.91 -10.17 6.77
CA THR A 49 -14.30 -10.35 6.32
C THR A 49 -15.10 -9.06 6.45
N GLY A 50 -14.88 -8.34 7.54
CA GLY A 50 -15.58 -7.09 7.82
C GLY A 50 -15.18 -5.94 6.91
N CYS A 51 -13.88 -5.75 6.64
CA CYS A 51 -13.45 -4.68 5.75
C CYS A 51 -13.91 -4.90 4.30
N LEU A 52 -14.05 -6.16 3.87
CA LEU A 52 -14.56 -6.50 2.53
C LEU A 52 -16.04 -6.18 2.35
N ALA A 53 -16.82 -6.20 3.44
CA ALA A 53 -18.23 -5.79 3.44
C ALA A 53 -18.41 -4.26 3.35
N LEU A 54 -17.34 -3.49 3.64
CA LEU A 54 -17.35 -2.04 3.46
C LEU A 54 -16.98 -1.64 2.02
N ASP A 55 -17.55 -0.54 1.57
CA ASP A 55 -17.14 0.13 0.35
C ASP A 55 -15.96 1.10 0.61
N ALA A 56 -15.27 1.49 -0.45
CA ALA A 56 -14.13 2.40 -0.33
C ALA A 56 -14.55 3.79 0.19
N ALA A 57 -15.77 4.25 -0.13
CA ALA A 57 -16.28 5.53 0.34
C ALA A 57 -16.54 5.53 1.85
N GLY A 58 -17.17 4.48 2.39
CA GLY A 58 -17.39 4.31 3.82
C GLY A 58 -16.09 4.29 4.61
N ILE A 59 -15.06 3.58 4.13
CA ILE A 59 -13.74 3.57 4.77
C ILE A 59 -13.11 4.96 4.77
N ARG A 60 -13.15 5.69 3.64
CA ARG A 60 -12.63 7.06 3.56
C ARG A 60 -13.36 8.02 4.50
N ASN A 61 -14.65 7.80 4.69
CA ASN A 61 -15.49 8.55 5.63
C ASN A 61 -15.31 8.10 7.09
N GLY A 62 -14.34 7.23 7.37
CA GLY A 62 -13.95 6.84 8.72
C GLY A 62 -14.68 5.65 9.30
N ALA A 63 -15.42 4.87 8.49
CA ALA A 63 -16.07 3.65 8.99
C ALA A 63 -15.07 2.76 9.75
N TRP A 64 -15.40 2.47 11.00
CA TRP A 64 -14.62 1.67 11.98
C TRP A 64 -13.43 2.36 12.62
N THR A 65 -12.91 3.42 12.03
CA THR A 65 -11.68 4.08 12.48
C THR A 65 -11.94 5.41 13.21
N GLN A 66 -13.21 5.76 13.48
CA GLN A 66 -13.56 7.08 14.03
C GLN A 66 -12.95 7.36 15.41
N SER A 67 -12.67 6.31 16.19
CA SER A 67 -12.11 6.41 17.54
C SER A 67 -10.60 6.23 17.61
N SER A 68 -9.92 6.04 16.48
CA SER A 68 -8.49 5.70 16.46
C SER A 68 -7.68 6.83 15.82
N THR A 69 -6.58 7.19 16.48
CA THR A 69 -5.71 8.28 16.01
C THR A 69 -4.77 7.81 14.90
N ASN A 70 -4.33 6.56 14.97
CA ASN A 70 -3.39 5.95 14.04
C ASN A 70 -3.73 4.46 13.80
N ALA A 71 -3.06 3.83 12.83
CA ALA A 71 -3.30 2.43 12.48
C ALA A 71 -2.92 1.45 13.60
N ARG A 72 -1.94 1.79 14.45
CA ARG A 72 -1.54 0.95 15.59
C ARG A 72 -2.67 0.85 16.62
N ASP A 73 -3.20 1.99 17.05
CA ASP A 73 -4.31 2.07 18.02
C ASP A 73 -5.57 1.41 17.46
N PHE A 74 -5.82 1.55 16.15
CA PHE A 74 -6.91 0.84 15.48
C PHE A 74 -6.76 -0.68 15.61
N LEU A 75 -5.57 -1.21 15.34
CA LEU A 75 -5.31 -2.65 15.43
C LEU A 75 -5.35 -3.17 16.86
N SER A 76 -4.76 -2.45 17.82
CA SER A 76 -4.71 -2.88 19.22
C SER A 76 -6.06 -2.74 19.91
N ASP A 77 -6.69 -1.57 19.81
CA ASP A 77 -7.80 -1.21 20.71
C ASP A 77 -9.15 -1.53 20.06
N LYS A 78 -9.28 -1.27 18.76
CA LYS A 78 -10.55 -1.50 18.04
C LYS A 78 -10.66 -2.93 17.53
N VAL A 79 -9.62 -3.46 16.91
CA VAL A 79 -9.60 -4.84 16.40
C VAL A 79 -9.24 -5.84 17.50
N GLY A 80 -8.47 -5.43 18.52
CA GLY A 80 -8.07 -6.29 19.63
C GLY A 80 -6.88 -7.20 19.32
N VAL A 81 -6.06 -6.87 18.32
CA VAL A 81 -4.90 -7.69 17.94
C VAL A 81 -3.83 -7.57 19.03
N GLY A 82 -3.40 -8.72 19.56
CA GLY A 82 -2.36 -8.77 20.57
C GLY A 82 -0.97 -8.35 20.04
N PRO A 83 -0.06 -7.91 20.92
CA PRO A 83 1.25 -7.37 20.55
C PRO A 83 2.08 -8.38 19.76
N ARG A 84 1.93 -9.69 20.01
CA ARG A 84 2.65 -10.74 19.28
C ARG A 84 2.34 -10.74 17.78
N LEU A 85 1.07 -10.62 17.37
CA LEU A 85 0.73 -10.57 15.94
C LEU A 85 0.99 -9.18 15.37
N LEU A 86 0.75 -8.13 16.16
CA LEU A 86 0.99 -6.76 15.77
C LEU A 86 2.46 -6.55 15.37
N ASP A 87 3.38 -6.93 16.25
CA ASP A 87 4.81 -6.69 16.05
C ASP A 87 5.47 -7.70 15.10
N ALA A 88 4.96 -8.95 15.03
CA ALA A 88 5.54 -9.98 14.15
C ALA A 88 5.05 -9.90 12.70
N PHE A 89 3.87 -9.32 12.45
CA PHE A 89 3.27 -9.30 11.11
C PHE A 89 2.81 -7.91 10.67
N PHE A 90 1.86 -7.29 11.38
CA PHE A 90 1.22 -6.07 10.90
C PHE A 90 2.19 -4.88 10.82
N GLU A 91 2.99 -4.64 11.87
CA GLU A 91 3.99 -3.59 11.90
C GLU A 91 5.02 -3.74 10.76
N PRO A 92 5.79 -4.85 10.64
CA PRO A 92 6.80 -4.96 9.60
C PRO A 92 6.21 -4.96 8.19
N PHE A 93 5.06 -5.63 7.97
CA PHE A 93 4.44 -5.69 6.65
C PHE A 93 3.95 -4.32 6.19
N PHE A 94 3.16 -3.63 7.01
CA PHE A 94 2.62 -2.33 6.62
C PHE A 94 3.65 -1.21 6.69
N ARG A 95 4.71 -1.36 7.49
CA ARG A 95 5.88 -0.51 7.37
C ARG A 95 6.59 -0.69 6.03
N GLY A 96 6.64 -1.90 5.49
CA GLY A 96 7.13 -2.14 4.13
C GLY A 96 6.24 -1.51 3.05
N VAL A 97 4.92 -1.58 3.20
CA VAL A 97 3.94 -1.02 2.25
C VAL A 97 3.95 0.51 2.26
N PHE A 98 3.95 1.14 3.44
CA PHE A 98 3.80 2.59 3.59
C PHE A 98 5.12 3.34 3.85
N LEU A 99 6.21 2.61 4.07
CA LEU A 99 7.52 3.16 4.45
C LEU A 99 7.47 4.04 5.71
N SER A 100 6.52 3.75 6.61
CA SER A 100 6.30 4.46 7.88
C SER A 100 5.85 3.50 8.97
N ARG A 101 6.02 3.87 10.24
CA ARG A 101 5.54 3.04 11.36
C ARG A 101 4.02 3.12 11.48
N LEU A 102 3.37 2.14 12.10
CA LEU A 102 1.91 2.14 12.22
C LEU A 102 1.36 3.37 12.98
N GLU A 103 2.14 3.93 13.92
CA GLU A 103 1.76 5.15 14.66
C GLU A 103 1.72 6.40 13.77
N ASP A 104 2.43 6.38 12.63
CA ASP A 104 2.50 7.47 11.67
C ASP A 104 1.49 7.29 10.51
N GLN A 105 0.64 6.26 10.55
CA GLN A 105 -0.28 5.90 9.48
C GLN A 105 -1.73 6.24 9.84
N ASP A 106 -2.42 6.91 8.93
CA ASP A 106 -3.87 7.15 9.06
C ASP A 106 -4.62 5.82 9.00
N PRO A 107 -5.48 5.50 9.99
CA PRO A 107 -6.14 4.20 10.07
C PRO A 107 -7.10 3.95 8.89
N ARG A 108 -7.63 5.00 8.25
CA ARG A 108 -8.51 4.87 7.07
C ARG A 108 -7.71 4.44 5.86
N VAL A 109 -6.56 5.07 5.64
CA VAL A 109 -5.66 4.73 4.53
C VAL A 109 -5.12 3.32 4.71
N TRP A 110 -4.74 2.97 5.94
CA TRP A 110 -4.35 1.62 6.31
C TRP A 110 -5.46 0.59 5.98
N LEU A 111 -6.69 0.84 6.43
CA LEU A 111 -7.82 -0.08 6.23
C LEU A 111 -8.18 -0.23 4.75
N LEU A 112 -8.05 0.85 3.97
CA LEU A 112 -8.26 0.81 2.53
C LEU A 112 -7.21 -0.07 1.83
N ALA A 113 -5.94 0.06 2.21
CA ALA A 113 -4.87 -0.79 1.67
C ALA A 113 -5.05 -2.26 2.09
N PHE A 114 -5.35 -2.52 3.37
CA PHE A 114 -5.63 -3.86 3.87
C PHE A 114 -6.82 -4.51 3.13
N ARG A 115 -7.89 -3.74 2.88
CA ARG A 115 -9.03 -4.20 2.09
C ARG A 115 -8.63 -4.54 0.66
N ALA A 116 -7.85 -3.68 -0.01
CA ALA A 116 -7.41 -3.91 -1.38
C ALA A 116 -6.60 -5.21 -1.50
N LEU A 117 -5.65 -5.43 -0.59
CA LEU A 117 -4.84 -6.66 -0.51
C LEU A 117 -5.71 -7.90 -0.21
N SER A 118 -6.75 -7.72 0.59
CA SER A 118 -7.68 -8.79 0.97
C SER A 118 -8.68 -9.17 -0.13
N ALA A 119 -9.03 -8.23 -1.02
CA ALA A 119 -10.12 -8.39 -1.98
C ALA A 119 -9.77 -9.32 -3.15
N ALA A 120 -8.54 -9.24 -3.67
CA ALA A 120 -8.12 -10.00 -4.85
C ALA A 120 -6.68 -10.54 -4.75
N PRO A 121 -6.34 -11.60 -5.51
CA PRO A 121 -4.97 -12.08 -5.60
C PRO A 121 -4.00 -11.01 -6.07
N THR A 122 -2.86 -10.88 -5.40
CA THR A 122 -1.76 -10.04 -5.88
C THR A 122 -1.25 -10.61 -7.20
N SER A 123 -1.18 -9.77 -8.22
CA SER A 123 -0.71 -10.14 -9.55
C SER A 123 0.08 -8.99 -10.15
N LEU A 124 0.92 -9.33 -11.12
CA LEU A 124 1.62 -8.37 -11.96
C LEU A 124 1.05 -8.52 -13.38
N PRO A 125 0.78 -7.42 -14.10
CA PRO A 125 0.43 -7.52 -15.52
C PRO A 125 1.53 -8.28 -16.28
N GLN A 126 1.12 -9.04 -17.30
CA GLN A 126 2.06 -9.86 -18.08
C GLN A 126 3.20 -9.03 -18.67
N ASP A 127 2.90 -7.83 -19.15
CA ASP A 127 3.84 -6.90 -19.76
C ASP A 127 4.44 -5.91 -18.73
N GLY A 128 4.36 -6.24 -17.44
CA GLY A 128 4.87 -5.42 -16.35
C GLY A 128 3.93 -4.28 -15.93
N ILE A 129 4.26 -3.61 -14.81
CA ILE A 129 3.39 -2.56 -14.26
C ILE A 129 3.31 -1.31 -15.16
N GLY A 130 4.32 -1.09 -16.00
CA GLY A 130 4.39 0.03 -16.96
C GLY A 130 3.29 0.00 -18.02
N ALA A 131 2.84 -1.19 -18.42
CA ALA A 131 1.78 -1.36 -19.41
C ALA A 131 0.47 -0.66 -19.03
N VAL A 132 0.17 -0.53 -17.73
CA VAL A 132 -1.00 0.21 -17.25
C VAL A 132 -0.88 1.70 -17.56
N ALA A 133 0.29 2.29 -17.35
CA ALA A 133 0.53 3.69 -17.65
C ALA A 133 0.48 3.95 -19.16
N GLU A 134 1.06 3.05 -19.97
CA GLU A 134 1.03 3.11 -21.43
C GLU A 134 -0.40 3.03 -21.97
N GLN A 135 -1.22 2.12 -21.43
CA GLN A 135 -2.62 2.00 -21.80
C GLN A 135 -3.41 3.29 -21.51
N LEU A 136 -3.18 3.93 -20.36
CA LEU A 136 -3.83 5.20 -20.02
C LEU A 136 -3.35 6.34 -20.94
N ALA A 137 -2.04 6.43 -21.17
CA ALA A 137 -1.42 7.42 -22.02
C ALA A 137 -1.89 7.34 -23.48
N ALA A 138 -2.25 6.14 -23.97
CA ALA A 138 -2.76 5.98 -25.34
C ALA A 138 -4.07 6.73 -25.64
N SER A 139 -4.79 7.17 -24.60
CA SER A 139 -6.07 7.89 -24.74
C SER A 139 -5.96 9.41 -24.56
N VAL A 140 -4.76 9.93 -24.30
CA VAL A 140 -4.53 11.35 -24.00
C VAL A 140 -3.23 11.85 -24.65
N ASP A 141 -3.17 13.15 -24.92
CA ASP A 141 -1.93 13.77 -25.40
C ASP A 141 -0.92 13.92 -24.25
N VAL A 142 0.23 13.25 -24.36
CA VAL A 142 1.30 13.30 -23.36
C VAL A 142 2.51 14.05 -23.90
N ARG A 143 2.93 15.10 -23.19
CA ARG A 143 4.16 15.85 -23.46
C ARG A 143 5.20 15.56 -22.37
N LEU A 144 6.25 14.82 -22.72
CA LEU A 144 7.40 14.57 -21.83
C LEU A 144 8.43 15.70 -21.94
N ASN A 145 9.33 15.80 -20.97
CA ASN A 145 10.34 16.87 -20.90
C ASN A 145 9.74 18.29 -20.93
N ALA A 146 8.50 18.42 -20.46
CA ALA A 146 7.72 19.64 -20.40
C ALA A 146 7.48 20.03 -18.94
N LYS A 147 8.50 20.57 -18.29
CA LYS A 147 8.39 20.97 -16.88
C LYS A 147 7.47 22.19 -16.76
N VAL A 148 6.42 22.07 -15.98
CA VAL A 148 5.57 23.21 -15.60
C VAL A 148 6.32 24.02 -14.55
N ASP A 149 6.49 25.31 -14.79
CA ASP A 149 7.18 26.22 -13.87
C ASP A 149 6.19 27.00 -12.98
N ALA A 150 4.98 27.25 -13.47
CA ALA A 150 3.92 27.90 -12.70
C ALA A 150 2.52 27.49 -13.18
N VAL A 151 1.55 27.48 -12.26
CA VAL A 151 0.14 27.26 -12.55
C VAL A 151 -0.64 28.50 -12.14
N ARG A 152 -1.52 28.98 -13.02
CA ARG A 152 -2.44 30.11 -12.79
C ARG A 152 -3.86 29.68 -13.12
N GLU A 153 -4.82 30.51 -12.76
CA GLU A 153 -6.21 30.28 -13.17
C GLU A 153 -6.30 30.26 -14.70
N GLY A 154 -6.73 29.12 -15.25
CA GLY A 154 -6.89 28.91 -16.69
C GLY A 154 -5.61 28.80 -17.51
N SER A 155 -4.42 28.77 -16.91
CA SER A 155 -3.16 28.69 -17.68
C SER A 155 -2.00 28.04 -16.93
N ILE A 156 -1.02 27.56 -17.69
CA ILE A 156 0.25 27.03 -17.17
C ILE A 156 1.42 27.65 -17.93
N ASP A 157 2.54 27.85 -17.23
CA ASP A 157 3.82 28.19 -17.88
C ASP A 157 4.67 26.92 -18.01
N VAL A 158 5.10 26.64 -19.24
CA VAL A 158 5.91 25.47 -19.58
C VAL A 158 7.03 25.92 -20.51
N ASN A 159 8.28 25.67 -20.13
CA ASN A 159 9.46 25.97 -20.96
C ASN A 159 9.52 27.42 -21.49
N GLY A 160 8.99 28.39 -20.73
CA GLY A 160 8.96 29.81 -21.11
C GLY A 160 7.75 30.23 -21.97
N GLU A 161 6.85 29.31 -22.29
CA GLU A 161 5.59 29.60 -22.99
C GLU A 161 4.39 29.48 -22.04
N THR A 162 3.37 30.32 -22.24
CA THR A 162 2.11 30.24 -21.50
C THR A 162 1.05 29.56 -22.36
N LEU A 163 0.48 28.48 -21.84
CA LEU A 163 -0.59 27.70 -22.49
C LEU A 163 -1.90 27.89 -21.72
N GLN A 164 -3.00 28.07 -22.45
CA GLN A 164 -4.34 28.31 -21.90
C GLN A 164 -5.18 27.03 -21.88
N PHE A 165 -5.97 26.84 -20.81
CA PHE A 165 -6.83 25.68 -20.59
C PHE A 165 -8.09 26.07 -19.83
N ASP A 166 -9.22 25.42 -20.11
CA ASP A 166 -10.46 25.65 -19.34
C ASP A 166 -10.33 25.19 -17.87
N ARG A 167 -9.54 24.13 -17.64
CA ARG A 167 -9.31 23.51 -16.34
C ARG A 167 -7.90 22.95 -16.25
N VAL A 168 -7.30 23.05 -15.06
CA VAL A 168 -5.98 22.50 -14.76
C VAL A 168 -6.08 21.59 -13.55
N VAL A 169 -5.60 20.35 -13.67
CA VAL A 169 -5.47 19.40 -12.56
C VAL A 169 -3.99 19.27 -12.21
N VAL A 170 -3.63 19.58 -10.97
CA VAL A 170 -2.25 19.52 -10.48
C VAL A 170 -2.02 18.20 -9.74
N ALA A 171 -1.26 17.29 -10.37
CA ALA A 171 -0.94 15.96 -9.84
C ALA A 171 0.56 15.78 -9.65
N VAL A 172 1.20 16.68 -8.90
CA VAL A 172 2.64 16.64 -8.58
C VAL A 172 2.90 16.13 -7.16
N ASP A 173 4.16 15.87 -6.84
CA ASP A 173 4.55 15.52 -5.48
C ASP A 173 4.40 16.70 -4.49
N GLY A 174 4.33 16.37 -3.20
CA GLY A 174 4.19 17.36 -2.13
C GLY A 174 5.27 18.46 -2.11
N PRO A 175 6.56 18.15 -2.35
CA PRO A 175 7.63 19.14 -2.39
C PRO A 175 7.58 20.10 -3.59
N ALA A 176 7.08 19.67 -4.75
CA ALA A 176 6.90 20.55 -5.91
C ALA A 176 5.71 21.50 -5.75
N LEU A 177 4.73 21.15 -4.91
CA LEU A 177 3.45 21.85 -4.80
C LEU A 177 3.59 23.37 -4.53
N PRO A 178 4.38 23.86 -3.55
CA PRO A 178 4.45 25.30 -3.26
C PRO A 178 5.11 26.12 -4.39
N LYS A 179 5.90 25.47 -5.27
CA LYS A 179 6.48 26.15 -6.44
C LYS A 179 5.43 26.43 -7.51
N LEU A 180 4.45 25.54 -7.64
CA LEU A 180 3.37 25.65 -8.62
C LEU A 180 2.16 26.40 -8.07
N LEU A 181 1.86 26.22 -6.78
CA LEU A 181 0.71 26.75 -6.06
C LEU A 181 1.18 27.32 -4.70
N PRO A 182 1.62 28.59 -4.65
CA PRO A 182 2.28 29.18 -3.48
C PRO A 182 1.45 29.19 -2.19
N ASP A 183 0.12 29.17 -2.31
CA ASP A 183 -0.80 29.20 -1.16
C ASP A 183 -0.89 27.84 -0.45
N LEU A 184 -0.34 26.78 -1.05
CA LEU A 184 -0.36 25.43 -0.49
C LEU A 184 0.91 25.14 0.29
N LYS A 185 0.74 24.57 1.49
CA LYS A 185 1.86 24.16 2.33
C LYS A 185 2.54 22.91 1.76
N PRO A 186 3.88 22.81 1.82
CA PRO A 186 4.57 21.59 1.44
C PRO A 186 4.14 20.43 2.35
N VAL A 187 4.01 19.25 1.75
CA VAL A 187 3.75 18.01 2.48
C VAL A 187 5.07 17.28 2.69
N GLN A 188 5.27 16.75 3.89
CA GLN A 188 6.44 15.93 4.18
C GLN A 188 6.40 14.65 3.35
N VAL A 189 7.55 14.30 2.75
CA VAL A 189 7.72 13.06 1.99
C VAL A 189 8.78 12.18 2.63
N ARG A 190 8.69 10.89 2.34
CA ARG A 190 9.71 9.90 2.72
C ARG A 190 10.45 9.47 1.46
N ALA A 191 11.78 9.46 1.54
CA ALA A 191 12.61 8.93 0.48
C ALA A 191 12.74 7.40 0.61
N SER A 192 12.91 6.74 -0.52
CA SER A 192 13.25 5.32 -0.58
C SER A 192 14.39 5.11 -1.58
N THR A 193 15.18 4.08 -1.34
CA THR A 193 16.26 3.67 -2.24
C THR A 193 15.94 2.28 -2.75
N CYS A 194 15.89 2.12 -4.07
CA CYS A 194 15.79 0.82 -4.71
C CYS A 194 17.18 0.35 -5.11
N VAL A 195 17.59 -0.82 -4.63
CA VAL A 195 18.87 -1.44 -4.98
C VAL A 195 18.57 -2.71 -5.77
N TYR A 196 19.13 -2.80 -6.97
CA TYR A 196 18.93 -3.93 -7.86
C TYR A 196 20.12 -4.90 -7.76
N PHE A 197 19.82 -6.18 -7.64
CA PHE A 197 20.79 -7.27 -7.69
C PHE A 197 20.38 -8.23 -8.80
N SER A 198 21.36 -8.79 -9.50
CA SER A 198 21.15 -9.87 -10.46
C SER A 198 21.99 -11.07 -10.07
N LEU A 199 21.42 -12.25 -10.29
CA LEU A 199 22.07 -13.55 -10.16
C LEU A 199 21.85 -14.30 -11.47
N ASP A 200 22.75 -15.22 -11.81
CA ASP A 200 22.47 -16.15 -12.90
C ASP A 200 21.21 -16.95 -12.58
N ALA A 201 20.40 -17.26 -13.59
CA ALA A 201 19.14 -17.98 -13.40
C ALA A 201 19.31 -19.35 -12.70
N ARG A 202 20.49 -19.99 -12.89
CA ARG A 202 20.87 -21.24 -12.21
C ARG A 202 21.07 -21.10 -10.70
N ASP A 203 21.36 -19.89 -10.22
CA ASP A 203 21.66 -19.59 -8.82
C ASP A 203 20.42 -19.05 -8.07
N LEU A 204 19.28 -18.91 -8.77
CA LEU A 204 18.03 -18.50 -8.15
C LEU A 204 17.47 -19.62 -7.26
N PRO A 205 17.07 -19.31 -6.02
CA PRO A 205 16.42 -20.29 -5.16
C PRO A 205 15.06 -20.69 -5.77
N THR A 206 14.92 -21.97 -6.13
CA THR A 206 13.71 -22.51 -6.80
C THR A 206 12.68 -23.08 -5.82
N GLN A 207 13.02 -23.15 -4.53
CA GLN A 207 12.14 -23.65 -3.48
C GLN A 207 11.82 -22.54 -2.50
N LEU A 208 10.52 -22.39 -2.19
CA LEU A 208 10.10 -21.67 -1.01
C LEU A 208 10.56 -22.48 0.23
N PRO A 209 11.11 -21.83 1.27
CA PRO A 209 11.52 -22.52 2.49
C PRO A 209 10.34 -23.19 3.20
#